data_AF-A0A3D2VZF3-F1
#
_entry.id   AF-A0A3D2VZF3-F1
#
_cell.length_a   1.000
_cell.length_b   1.000
_cell.length_c   1.000
_cell.angle_alpha   90.00
_cell.angle_beta   90.00
_cell.angle_gamma   90.00
#
_symmetry.space_group_name_H-M   'P 1'
#
loop_
_entity.id
_entity.type
_entity.pdbx_description
1 polymer ?
#
loop_
_entity_poly.entity_id
_entity_poly.type
_entity_poly.pdbx_seq_one_letter_code
_entity_poly.pdbx_strand_id
1 'polypeptide(L)'
;MLYVDHGIEPDGFLKSVICNDFKEASARADDVSQQTMSAIVRWFLKEAPDACWGSPANMAGWLASFAPQQQGPFPEALEAYKINYSD
;
A
#
# COMPACT_ATOMS: atom_id res chain seq x y z
N MET A 1 -0.27 7.56 -4.05
CA MET A 1 -0.69 6.16 -3.78
C MET A 1 -1.52 6.14 -2.49
N LEU A 2 -2.73 5.53 -2.47
CA LEU A 2 -3.68 5.62 -1.33
C LEU A 2 -3.05 5.34 0.06
N TYR A 3 -2.12 4.38 0.12
CA TYR A 3 -1.36 4.08 1.33
C TYR A 3 -0.47 5.24 1.81
N VAL A 4 0.31 5.85 0.89
CA VAL A 4 1.24 6.93 1.24
C VAL A 4 0.50 8.24 1.52
N ASP A 5 -0.53 8.55 0.73
CA ASP A 5 -1.20 9.86 0.79
C ASP A 5 -2.29 9.93 1.86
N HIS A 6 -2.93 8.80 2.18
CA HIS A 6 -4.12 8.75 3.04
C HIS A 6 -4.05 7.71 4.16
N GLY A 7 -2.96 6.95 4.26
CA GLY A 7 -2.84 5.90 5.27
C GLY A 7 -3.87 4.78 5.11
N ILE A 8 -4.39 4.55 3.90
CA ILE A 8 -5.30 3.42 3.63
C ILE A 8 -4.46 2.15 3.57
N GLU A 9 -4.75 1.19 4.45
CA GLU A 9 -4.01 -0.07 4.48
C GLU A 9 -4.21 -0.85 3.16
N PRO A 10 -3.12 -1.18 2.44
CA PRO A 10 -3.17 -1.96 1.22
C PRO A 10 -3.35 -3.45 1.50
N ASP A 11 -3.78 -4.18 0.46
CA ASP A 11 -3.97 -5.61 0.50
C ASP A 11 -2.64 -6.40 0.36
N GLY A 12 -2.76 -7.74 0.31
CA GLY A 12 -1.64 -8.66 0.50
C GLY A 12 -0.43 -8.44 -0.39
N PHE A 13 -0.59 -8.22 -1.70
CA PHE A 13 0.56 -8.04 -2.60
C PHE A 13 1.32 -6.76 -2.28
N LEU A 14 0.62 -5.63 -2.30
CA LEU A 14 1.24 -4.32 -2.10
C LEU A 14 1.78 -4.18 -0.67
N LYS A 15 1.09 -4.75 0.33
CA LYS A 15 1.58 -4.86 1.71
C LYS A 15 2.92 -5.61 1.80
N SER A 16 3.06 -6.74 1.11
CA SER A 16 4.32 -7.48 1.07
C SER A 16 5.44 -6.69 0.39
N VAL A 17 5.15 -5.97 -0.70
CA VAL A 17 6.12 -5.06 -1.34
C VAL A 17 6.57 -3.96 -0.37
N ILE A 18 5.63 -3.29 0.30
CA ILE A 18 5.92 -2.23 1.29
C ILE A 18 6.77 -2.76 2.44
N CYS A 19 6.50 -3.97 2.92
CA CYS A 19 7.22 -4.60 4.02
C CYS A 19 8.57 -5.20 3.59
N ASN A 20 8.97 -5.06 2.33
CA ASN A 20 10.17 -5.66 1.76
C ASN A 20 10.24 -7.19 1.91
N ASP A 21 9.08 -7.85 1.82
CA ASP A 21 8.98 -9.31 1.77
C ASP A 21 8.83 -9.76 0.32
N PHE A 22 9.96 -9.91 -0.36
CA PHE A 22 9.98 -10.32 -1.76
C PHE A 22 9.36 -11.71 -1.97
N LYS A 23 9.52 -12.62 -1.00
CA LYS A 23 8.97 -13.98 -1.10
C LYS A 23 7.45 -13.93 -1.12
N GLU A 24 6.83 -13.24 -0.17
CA GLU A 24 5.37 -13.12 -0.11
C GLU A 24 4.82 -12.25 -1.25
N ALA A 25 5.54 -11.18 -1.64
CA ALA A 25 5.16 -10.36 -2.78
C ALA A 25 5.12 -11.20 -4.07
N SER A 26 6.16 -11.99 -4.33
CA SER A 26 6.22 -12.86 -5.51
C SER A 26 5.18 -13.98 -5.47
N ALA A 27 4.86 -14.52 -4.28
CA ALA A 27 3.86 -15.58 -4.15
C ALA A 27 2.41 -15.09 -4.39
N ARG A 28 2.16 -13.79 -4.17
CA ARG A 28 0.84 -13.16 -4.29
C ARG A 28 0.64 -12.41 -5.61
N ALA A 29 1.72 -12.18 -6.36
CA ALA A 29 1.69 -11.41 -7.58
C ALA A 29 1.09 -12.21 -8.74
N ASP A 30 0.01 -11.70 -9.32
CA ASP A 30 -0.45 -12.09 -10.66
C ASP A 30 0.52 -11.59 -11.75
N ASP A 31 0.27 -11.93 -13.01
CA ASP A 31 1.16 -11.60 -14.13
C ASP A 31 1.41 -10.09 -14.26
N VAL A 32 0.40 -9.26 -13.95
CA VAL A 32 0.51 -7.79 -14.01
C VAL A 32 1.32 -7.26 -12.83
N SER A 33 1.06 -7.78 -11.64
CA SER A 33 1.77 -7.43 -10.41
C SER A 33 3.24 -7.80 -10.49
N GLN A 34 3.58 -8.94 -11.09
CA GLN A 34 4.98 -9.34 -11.30
C GLN A 34 5.71 -8.37 -12.22
N GLN A 35 5.07 -7.94 -13.31
CA GLN A 35 5.65 -6.98 -14.26
C GLN A 35 5.83 -5.58 -13.64
N THR A 36 4.93 -5.19 -12.74
CA THR A 36 4.92 -3.85 -12.13
C THR A 36 5.71 -3.75 -10.83
N MET A 37 6.02 -4.87 -10.17
CA MET A 37 6.73 -4.93 -8.88
C MET A 37 8.02 -4.10 -8.89
N SER A 38 8.83 -4.19 -9.94
CA SER A 38 10.06 -3.41 -10.07
C SER A 38 9.82 -1.90 -10.14
N ALA A 39 8.75 -1.48 -10.81
CA ALA A 39 8.37 -0.07 -10.91
C ALA A 39 7.86 0.47 -9.57
N ILE A 40 7.08 -0.33 -8.83
CA ILE A 40 6.59 0.02 -7.49
C ILE A 40 7.78 0.22 -6.53
N VAL A 41 8.71 -0.73 -6.47
CA VAL A 41 9.91 -0.62 -5.62
C VAL A 41 10.75 0.60 -6.02
N ARG A 42 10.91 0.86 -7.32
CA ARG A 42 11.64 2.03 -7.81
C ARG A 42 10.98 3.34 -7.40
N TRP A 43 9.65 3.40 -7.38
CA TRP A 43 8.92 4.56 -6.90
C TRP A 43 9.13 4.77 -5.40
N PHE A 44 9.07 3.71 -4.59
CA PHE A 44 9.38 3.79 -3.15
C PHE A 44 10.79 4.31 -2.86
N LEU A 45 11.77 3.86 -3.65
CA LEU A 45 13.16 4.31 -3.53
C LEU A 45 13.39 5.78 -3.88
N LYS A 46 12.50 6.41 -4.65
CA LYS A 46 12.72 7.73 -5.23
C LYS A 46 11.80 8.81 -4.70
N GLU A 47 10.54 8.47 -4.51
CA GLU A 47 9.45 9.43 -4.31
C GLU A 47 8.81 9.29 -2.93
N ALA A 48 8.84 8.08 -2.34
CA ALA A 48 8.15 7.83 -1.08
C ALA A 48 8.96 8.32 0.13
N PRO A 49 8.29 8.78 1.20
CA PRO A 49 8.95 9.04 2.48
C PRO A 49 9.62 7.78 3.05
N ASP A 50 10.87 7.88 3.49
CA ASP A 50 11.64 6.72 3.99
C ASP A 50 10.94 5.97 5.14
N ALA A 51 10.18 6.68 5.97
CA ALA A 51 9.49 6.10 7.11
C ALA A 51 8.26 5.24 6.74
N CYS A 52 7.78 5.26 5.49
CA CYS A 52 6.55 4.58 5.10
C CYS A 52 6.74 3.15 4.61
N TRP A 53 7.97 2.64 4.48
CA TRP A 53 8.19 1.35 3.82
C TRP A 53 9.51 0.70 4.25
N GLY A 54 9.79 -0.50 3.74
CA GLY A 54 11.02 -1.25 3.98
C GLY A 54 10.96 -2.24 5.14
N SER A 55 9.95 -2.14 6.02
CA SER A 55 9.69 -3.12 7.07
C SER A 55 8.23 -3.04 7.58
N PRO A 56 7.72 -4.12 8.22
CA PRO A 56 6.41 -4.07 8.88
C PRO A 56 6.31 -2.98 9.96
N ALA A 57 7.41 -2.68 10.66
CA ALA A 57 7.45 -1.65 11.69
C ALA A 57 7.29 -0.25 11.10
N ASN A 58 7.96 0.05 9.99
CA ASN A 58 7.81 1.31 9.26
C ASN A 58 6.38 1.47 8.75
N MET A 59 5.82 0.40 8.16
CA MET A 59 4.44 0.42 7.68
C MET A 59 3.45 0.73 8.80
N ALA A 60 3.57 0.06 9.94
CA ALA A 60 2.71 0.27 11.11
C ALA A 60 2.86 1.69 11.69
N GLY A 61 4.08 2.19 11.81
CA GLY A 61 4.35 3.56 12.27
C GLY A 61 3.75 4.61 11.34
N TRP A 62 3.84 4.38 10.03
CA TRP A 62 3.23 5.25 9.03
C TRP A 62 1.71 5.27 9.15
N LEU A 63 1.05 4.10 9.20
CA LEU A 63 -0.41 4.02 9.39
C LEU A 63 -0.86 4.69 10.70
N ALA A 64 -0.11 4.51 11.78
CA ALA A 64 -0.41 5.14 13.06
C ALA A 64 -0.38 6.67 12.99
N SER A 65 0.41 7.27 12.10
CA SER A 65 0.42 8.73 11.89
C SER A 65 -0.88 9.27 11.31
N PHE A 66 -1.68 8.43 10.63
CA PHE A 66 -3.01 8.78 10.11
C PHE A 66 -4.15 8.42 11.07
N ALA A 67 -3.89 7.64 12.13
CA ALA A 67 -4.92 7.21 13.08
C ALA A 67 -5.70 8.36 13.77
N PRO A 68 -5.11 9.53 14.11
CA PRO A 68 -5.88 10.68 14.60
C PRO A 68 -6.86 11.26 13.56
N GLN A 69 -6.67 10.95 12.27
CA GLN A 69 -7.39 11.53 11.13
C GLN A 69 -8.49 10.59 10.59
N GLN A 70 -8.54 9.33 11.04
CA GLN A 70 -9.48 8.30 10.59
C GLN A 70 -10.77 8.20 11.43
N GLN A 71 -11.11 9.23 12.24
CA GLN A 71 -12.32 9.25 13.09
C GLN A 71 -13.62 9.69 12.37
N GLY A 72 -13.66 9.72 11.03
CA GLY A 72 -14.87 10.05 10.24
C GLY A 72 -15.37 8.86 9.40
N PRO A 73 -16.62 8.90 8.90
CA PRO A 73 -17.13 7.85 8.01
C PRO A 73 -16.20 7.77 6.79
N PHE A 74 -15.84 6.54 6.43
CA PHE A 74 -14.85 6.18 5.41
C PHE A 74 -14.77 7.18 4.23
N PRO A 75 -13.55 7.56 3.79
CA PRO A 75 -13.41 8.47 2.66
C PRO A 75 -14.04 7.87 1.41
N GLU A 76 -14.85 8.68 0.74
CA GLU A 76 -15.56 8.51 -0.54
C GLU A 76 -14.78 7.70 -1.61
N ALA A 77 -13.45 7.70 -1.54
CA ALA A 77 -12.55 6.92 -2.38
C ALA A 77 -12.76 5.39 -2.30
N LEU A 78 -13.13 4.81 -1.16
CA LEU A 78 -13.38 3.37 -1.03
C LEU A 78 -14.75 2.95 -1.61
N GLU A 79 -15.74 3.83 -1.58
CA GLU A 79 -17.02 3.60 -2.27
C GLU A 79 -16.87 3.69 -3.78
N ALA A 80 -16.11 4.69 -4.27
CA ALA A 80 -15.75 4.78 -5.68
C ALA A 80 -14.96 3.55 -6.16
N TYR A 81 -14.12 2.95 -5.31
CA TYR A 81 -13.40 1.72 -5.64
C TYR A 81 -14.31 0.48 -5.71
N LYS A 82 -15.27 0.34 -4.77
CA LYS A 82 -16.23 -0.78 -4.76
C LYS A 82 -17.18 -0.79 -5.97
N ILE A 83 -17.57 0.39 -6.46
CA ILE A 83 -18.44 0.53 -7.63
C ILE A 83 -17.75 0.03 -8.91
N ASN A 84 -16.42 0.14 -9.00
CA ASN A 84 -15.68 -0.18 -10.23
C ASN A 84 -15.12 -1.62 -10.29
N TYR A 85 -15.29 -2.42 -9.23
CA TYR A 85 -14.80 -3.81 -9.16
C TYR A 85 -15.90 -4.81 -8.76
N SER A 86 -17.17 -4.45 -8.96
CA SER A 86 -18.30 -5.37 -8.81
C SER A 86 -18.73 -5.90 -10.18
N ASP A 87 -17.91 -6.76 -10.79
CA ASP A 87 -18.25 -7.64 -11.91
C ASP A 87 -17.73 -9.05 -11.61
#